data_AF-A0A7K4AI49-F1
#
_entry.id   AF-A0A7K4AI49-F1
#
_cell.length_a   1.000
_cell.length_b   1.000
_cell.length_c   1.000
_cell.angle_alpha   90.00
_cell.angle_beta   90.00
_cell.angle_gamma   90.00
#
_symmetry.space_group_name_H-M   'P 1'
#
loop_
_entity.id
_entity.type
_entity.pdbx_description
1 polymer ?
#
loop_
_entity_poly.entity_id
_entity_poly.type
_entity_poly.pdbx_seq_one_letter_code
_entity_poly.pdbx_strand_id
1 'polypeptide(L)'
;MNSIPFEKCPVCGGDLIEKQVEKVLRGGVNTAVLKVCAEVCLRCGERLYSQESVRKFEQIRSKLERKETAEFQEIGVSYQVA
;
A
#
# COMPACT_ATOMS: atom_id res chain seq x y z
N MET A 1 9.38 7.10 -19.26
CA MET A 1 8.92 5.71 -19.49
C MET A 1 9.11 4.96 -18.19
N ASN A 2 8.02 4.73 -17.44
CA ASN A 2 8.06 3.90 -16.24
C ASN A 2 8.03 2.44 -16.69
N SER A 3 9.18 1.77 -16.66
CA SER A 3 9.31 0.35 -16.96
C SER A 3 8.63 -0.44 -15.84
N ILE A 4 7.52 -1.10 -16.14
CA ILE A 4 6.96 -2.13 -15.27
C ILE A 4 7.80 -3.39 -15.47
N PRO A 5 8.47 -3.93 -14.43
CA PRO A 5 9.48 -4.97 -14.62
C PRO A 5 8.92 -6.38 -14.88
N PHE A 6 7.61 -6.60 -14.77
CA PHE A 6 7.01 -7.94 -14.83
C PHE A 6 5.80 -8.01 -15.75
N GLU A 7 5.87 -8.85 -16.79
CA GLU A 7 4.72 -9.15 -17.66
C GLU A 7 3.73 -10.14 -17.01
N LYS A 8 4.21 -10.94 -16.05
CA LYS A 8 3.44 -11.95 -15.30
C LYS A 8 3.73 -11.82 -13.82
N CYS A 9 2.83 -12.32 -12.99
CA CYS A 9 3.02 -12.34 -11.54
C CYS A 9 4.30 -13.11 -11.18
N PRO A 10 5.27 -12.47 -10.49
CA PRO A 10 6.52 -13.12 -10.12
C PRO A 10 6.35 -14.22 -9.06
N VAL A 11 5.19 -14.28 -8.39
CA VAL A 11 4.88 -15.27 -7.35
C VAL A 11 4.28 -16.55 -7.94
N CYS A 12 3.47 -16.47 -8.99
CA CYS A 12 2.71 -17.64 -9.49
C CYS A 12 2.59 -17.75 -11.03
N GLY A 13 3.19 -16.83 -11.79
CA GLY A 13 3.10 -16.78 -13.25
C GLY A 13 1.73 -16.37 -13.82
N GLY A 14 0.78 -15.96 -12.98
CA GLY A 14 -0.55 -15.53 -13.41
C GLY A 14 -0.58 -14.14 -14.05
N ASP A 15 -1.67 -13.82 -14.74
CA ASP A 15 -1.89 -12.51 -15.36
C ASP A 15 -2.04 -11.39 -14.33
N LEU A 16 -1.49 -10.23 -14.67
CA LEU A 16 -1.55 -9.00 -13.89
C LEU A 16 -2.55 -8.02 -14.54
N ILE A 17 -3.27 -7.27 -13.72
CA ILE A 17 -4.15 -6.18 -14.16
C ILE A 17 -3.97 -4.96 -13.28
N GLU A 18 -3.91 -3.76 -13.87
CA GLU A 18 -3.90 -2.52 -13.11
C GLU A 18 -5.27 -2.26 -12.46
N LYS A 19 -5.27 -2.01 -11.14
CA LYS A 19 -6.46 -1.66 -10.36
C LYS A 19 -6.13 -0.62 -9.30
N GLN A 20 -7.12 0.21 -8.97
CA GLN A 20 -7.10 0.99 -7.73
C GLN A 20 -7.42 0.06 -6.55
N VAL A 21 -6.50 -0.02 -5.60
CA VAL A 21 -6.63 -0.85 -4.40
C VAL A 21 -6.48 -0.01 -3.15
N GLU A 22 -7.10 -0.48 -2.07
CA GLU A 22 -6.85 0.05 -0.75
C GLU A 22 -5.59 -0.59 -0.15
N LYS A 23 -4.70 0.25 0.40
CA LYS A 23 -3.53 -0.16 1.16
C LYS A 23 -3.68 0.37 2.59
N VAL A 24 -3.57 -0.53 3.56
CA VAL A 24 -3.46 -0.19 4.98
C VAL A 24 -1.99 -0.16 5.36
N LEU A 25 -1.57 0.93 6.01
CA LEU A 25 -0.21 1.14 6.51
C LEU A 25 -0.28 1.33 8.03
N ARG A 26 0.67 0.71 8.74
CA ARG A 26 0.81 0.79 10.19
C ARG A 26 2.20 1.33 10.54
N GLY A 27 2.28 2.16 11.57
CA GLY A 27 3.51 2.66 12.18
C GLY A 27 3.22 3.00 13.64
N GLY A 28 3.96 2.42 14.57
CA GLY A 28 3.66 2.41 15.99
C GLY A 28 2.26 1.86 16.25
N VAL A 29 1.44 2.64 16.97
CA VAL A 29 0.02 2.34 17.24
C VAL A 29 -0.94 2.97 16.23
N ASN A 30 -0.43 3.74 15.26
CA ASN A 30 -1.25 4.47 14.30
C ASN A 30 -1.45 3.69 13.00
N THR A 31 -2.58 3.93 12.34
CA THR A 31 -2.94 3.32 11.06
C THR A 31 -3.36 4.40 10.06
N ALA A 32 -2.86 4.30 8.83
CA ALA A 32 -3.33 5.09 7.68
C ALA A 32 -3.86 4.17 6.59
N VAL A 33 -4.81 4.69 5.82
CA VAL A 33 -5.34 4.03 4.63
C VAL A 33 -5.16 4.96 3.43
N LEU A 34 -4.80 4.37 2.29
CA LEU A 34 -4.74 5.10 1.02
C LEU A 34 -5.21 4.24 -0.14
N LYS A 35 -5.80 4.89 -1.13
CA LYS A 35 -6.05 4.32 -2.45
C LYS A 35 -4.81 4.52 -3.32
N VAL A 36 -4.37 3.47 -3.99
CA VAL A 36 -3.16 3.48 -4.82
C VAL A 36 -3.35 2.54 -6.00
N CYS A 37 -2.82 2.92 -7.18
CA CYS A 37 -2.77 2.01 -8.32
C CYS A 37 -1.76 0.89 -8.04
N ALA A 38 -2.15 -0.35 -8.34
CA ALA A 38 -1.31 -1.52 -8.26
C ALA A 38 -1.64 -2.48 -9.39
N GLU A 39 -0.67 -3.28 -9.80
CA GLU A 39 -0.94 -4.46 -10.59
C GLU A 39 -1.34 -5.60 -9.67
N VAL A 40 -2.50 -6.19 -9.92
CA VAL A 40 -3.06 -7.26 -9.10
C VAL A 40 -3.07 -8.55 -9.89
N CYS A 41 -2.48 -9.60 -9.34
CA CYS A 41 -2.55 -10.92 -9.95
C CYS A 41 -3.97 -11.46 -9.90
N LEU A 42 -4.52 -11.83 -11.05
CA LEU A 42 -5.86 -12.43 -11.15
C LEU A 42 -5.93 -13.85 -10.58
N ARG A 43 -4.78 -14.50 -10.34
CA ARG A 43 -4.70 -15.87 -9.82
C ARG A 43 -4.51 -15.92 -8.31
N CYS A 44 -3.47 -15.26 -7.77
CA CYS A 44 -3.14 -15.33 -6.34
C CYS A 44 -3.43 -14.04 -5.55
N GLY A 45 -3.81 -12.95 -6.22
CA GLY A 45 -4.11 -11.67 -5.56
C GLY A 45 -2.88 -10.86 -5.13
N GLU A 46 -1.67 -11.29 -5.48
CA GLU A 46 -0.43 -10.53 -5.25
C GLU A 46 -0.55 -9.11 -5.82
N ARG A 47 0.01 -8.12 -5.13
CA ARG A 47 -0.11 -6.71 -5.51
C ARG A 47 1.27 -6.11 -5.72
N LEU A 48 1.58 -5.74 -6.95
CA LEU A 48 2.83 -5.08 -7.30
C LEU A 48 2.62 -3.56 -7.31
N TYR A 49 3.52 -2.85 -6.66
CA TYR A 49 3.50 -1.40 -6.53
C TYR A 49 4.72 -0.79 -7.21
N SER A 50 4.55 0.40 -7.79
CA SER A 50 5.69 1.16 -8.32
C SER A 50 6.68 1.52 -7.21
N GLN A 51 7.95 1.72 -7.57
CA GLN A 51 8.97 2.15 -6.61
C GLN A 51 8.59 3.47 -5.92
N GLU A 52 7.94 4.39 -6.64
CA GLU A 52 7.41 5.63 -6.09
C GLU A 52 6.35 5.37 -5.00
N SER A 53 5.40 4.46 -5.28
CA SER A 53 4.38 4.07 -4.30
C SER A 53 5.02 3.46 -3.05
N VAL A 54 6.02 2.58 -3.22
CA VAL A 54 6.75 1.97 -2.10
C VAL A 54 7.44 3.04 -1.24
N ARG A 55 8.15 3.99 -1.86
CA ARG A 55 8.79 5.12 -1.14
C ARG A 55 7.76 5.95 -0.37
N LYS A 56 6.60 6.23 -0.97
CA LYS A 56 5.51 6.93 -0.30
C LYS A 56 4.98 6.15 0.90
N PHE A 57 4.85 4.82 0.79
CA PHE A 57 4.43 3.99 1.91
C PHE A 57 5.43 4.05 3.07
N GLU A 58 6.73 4.00 2.79
CA GLU A 58 7.79 4.11 3.79
C GLU A 58 7.76 5.48 4.51
N GLN A 59 7.58 6.57 3.75
CA GLN A 59 7.42 7.91 4.32
C GLN A 59 6.20 8.00 5.26
N ILE A 60 5.05 7.48 4.84
CA ILE A 60 3.83 7.48 5.66
C ILE A 60 4.04 6.63 6.92
N ARG A 61 4.64 5.44 6.81
CA ARG A 61 4.94 4.58 7.97
C ARG A 61 5.85 5.29 8.98
N SER A 62 6.89 5.98 8.51
CA SER A 62 7.78 6.74 9.38
C SER A 62 7.05 7.88 10.10
N LYS A 63 6.15 8.58 9.41
CA LYS A 63 5.33 9.64 10.01
C LYS A 63 4.37 9.10 11.07
N LEU A 64 3.70 7.97 10.78
CA LEU A 64 2.82 7.30 11.74
C LEU A 64 3.57 6.87 13.01
N GLU A 65 4.75 6.29 12.86
CA GLU A 65 5.62 5.87 13.98
C GLU A 65 6.01 7.07 14.88
N ARG A 66 6.37 8.20 14.25
CA ARG A 66 6.77 9.44 14.95
C ARG A 66 5.60 10.31 15.41
N LYS A 67 4.37 9.91 15.12
CA LYS A 67 3.14 10.69 15.37
C LYS A 67 3.12 12.05 14.65
N GLU A 68 3.82 12.15 13.52
CA GLU A 68 3.84 13.33 12.64
C GLU A 68 2.65 13.27 11.66
N THR A 69 1.42 13.40 12.18
CA THR A 69 0.19 13.16 11.40
C THR A 69 -0.69 14.39 11.21
N ALA A 70 -0.15 15.59 11.44
CA ALA A 70 -0.90 16.84 11.38
C ALA A 70 -1.54 17.11 10.00
N GLU A 71 -0.93 16.59 8.93
CA GLU A 71 -1.42 16.68 7.57
C GLU A 71 -2.30 15.50 7.11
N PHE A 72 -2.52 14.50 7.97
CA PHE A 72 -3.37 13.36 7.64
C PHE A 72 -4.82 13.65 8.02
N GLN A 73 -5.76 13.13 7.23
CA GLN A 73 -7.18 13.19 7.55
C GLN A 73 -7.54 12.08 8.53
N GLU A 74 -8.12 12.45 9.67
CA GLU A 74 -8.75 11.49 10.58
C GLU A 74 -10.02 10.92 9.96
N ILE A 75 -10.14 9.59 9.94
CA ILE A 75 -11.27 8.89 9.29
C ILE A 75 -12.10 8.04 10.27
N GLY A 76 -11.73 8.00 11.55
CA GLY A 76 -12.42 7.23 12.58
C GLY A 76 -11.54 6.92 13.80
N VAL A 77 -12.10 6.14 14.74
CA VAL A 77 -11.40 5.68 15.95
C VAL A 77 -11.07 4.19 15.81
N SER A 78 -9.83 3.82 16.10
CA SER A 78 -9.40 2.42 16.17
C SER A 78 -9.44 1.93 17.61
N TYR A 79 -9.90 0.69 17.80
CA TYR A 79 -9.98 0.05 19.12
C TYR A 79 -9.13 -1.23 19.12
N GLN A 80 -8.40 -1.47 20.21
CA GLN A 80 -7.75 -2.75 20.48
C GLN A 80 -8.64 -3.55 21.44
N VAL A 81 -8.97 -4.79 21.09
CA VAL A 81 -9.73 -5.70 21.94
C VAL A 81 -8.75 -6.64 22.64
N ALA A 82 -8.98 -6.87 23.94
CA ALA A 82 -8.20 -7.77 24.79
C ALA A 82 -8.64 -9.23 24.63
#